data_AF-A0A4Q6E2Y6-F1
#
_entry.id   AF-A0A4Q6E2Y6-F1
#
_cell.length_a   1.000
_cell.length_b   1.000
_cell.length_c   1.000
_cell.angle_alpha   90.00
_cell.angle_beta   90.00
_cell.angle_gamma   90.00
#
_symmetry.space_group_name_H-M   'P 1'
#
loop_
_entity.id
_entity.type
_entity.pdbx_description
1 polymer ?
#
loop_
_entity_poly.entity_id
_entity_poly.type
_entity_poly.pdbx_seq_one_letter_code
_entity_poly.pdbx_strand_id
1 'polypeptide(L)'
;MSRVSFILIALACVIFPGRAFAVNTPIGVYGQNAQSCSLPWGGSVNHGVSATAYQSATVACGSSCPSQTRQCTQGTLLGTYAYGSCTAPCADCSLGGYTTAHGSSRTYYAAAAATSCSGISRTCNNGTLSGSASYTYGVCNQHCSVNGTQVNHGTTATFYYDTSASPCSSISQSRTCTNGSMSGSSSYIYSSCTSYSYYWSASGFGGCYGSNTSCYGGATQTQSVYCRRSDNGSIVSDSYCGGGKPATSQSCTVGTPCKFRVTSVDIGPCGGTAYTVGSDKNGQQCYSAYSNEDVYYQSTSGCGYDYRQAVNHQTCVLCASGNFVPDTFTSPNGSGVVISTTRCQ
;
A
#
# COMPACT_ATOMS: atom_id res chain seq x y z
N MET A 1 13.62 44.85 -31.29
CA MET A 1 13.31 45.94 -32.25
C MET A 1 13.94 47.21 -31.73
N SER A 2 15.10 47.61 -32.24
CA SER A 2 15.68 48.93 -32.00
C SER A 2 16.42 49.34 -33.27
N ARG A 3 16.03 50.49 -33.84
CA ARG A 3 16.48 51.01 -35.13
C ARG A 3 17.78 51.78 -34.94
N VAL A 4 18.81 51.44 -35.72
CA VAL A 4 20.02 52.26 -35.87
C VAL A 4 20.01 52.88 -37.26
N SER A 5 19.96 54.21 -37.28
CA SER A 5 20.04 55.07 -38.46
C SER A 5 21.39 54.96 -39.15
N PHE A 6 21.39 54.66 -40.45
CA PHE A 6 22.53 54.89 -41.34
C PHE A 6 22.38 56.27 -41.99
N ILE A 7 23.33 57.15 -41.71
CA ILE A 7 23.50 58.42 -42.43
C ILE A 7 24.47 58.16 -43.58
N LEU A 8 23.95 58.11 -44.81
CA LEU A 8 24.74 58.22 -46.04
C LEU A 8 25.01 59.71 -46.30
N ILE A 9 26.29 60.11 -46.32
CA ILE A 9 26.71 61.39 -46.91
C ILE A 9 27.27 61.07 -48.29
N ALA A 10 26.50 61.42 -49.32
CA ALA A 10 26.94 61.45 -50.70
C ALA A 10 27.82 62.70 -50.91
N LEU A 11 29.07 62.52 -51.35
CA LEU A 11 29.88 63.62 -51.88
C LEU A 11 29.96 63.50 -53.40
N ALA A 12 29.41 64.51 -54.06
CA ALA A 12 29.32 64.63 -55.50
C ALA A 12 30.71 64.79 -56.14
N CYS A 13 30.97 64.00 -57.17
CA CYS A 13 32.06 64.19 -58.12
C CYS A 13 31.64 65.28 -59.11
N VAL A 14 32.24 66.47 -59.02
CA VAL A 14 32.13 67.52 -60.05
C VAL A 14 33.46 67.54 -60.80
N ILE A 15 33.41 67.10 -62.06
CA ILE A 15 34.50 67.17 -63.02
C ILE A 15 34.42 68.55 -63.70
N PHE A 16 35.48 69.37 -63.59
CA PHE A 16 35.75 70.46 -64.52
C PHE A 16 37.16 70.28 -65.10
N PRO A 17 37.33 70.32 -66.44
CA PRO A 17 38.62 70.17 -67.08
C PRO A 17 39.32 71.53 -67.24
N GLY A 18 40.65 71.50 -67.16
CA GLY A 18 41.53 72.42 -67.88
C GLY A 18 41.82 73.75 -67.19
N ARG A 19 43.02 73.84 -66.61
CA ARG A 19 44.11 74.67 -67.15
C ARG A 19 45.35 74.49 -66.28
N ALA A 20 46.37 73.87 -66.87
CA ALA A 20 47.70 73.82 -66.30
C ALA A 20 48.29 75.24 -66.31
N PHE A 21 48.47 75.82 -65.12
CA PHE A 21 49.43 76.89 -64.90
C PHE A 21 50.61 76.25 -64.16
N ALA A 22 51.66 75.91 -64.91
CA ALA A 22 52.94 75.56 -64.33
C ALA A 22 53.59 76.86 -63.84
N VAL A 23 53.49 77.14 -62.54
CA VAL A 23 54.36 78.09 -61.86
C VAL A 23 55.51 77.30 -61.27
N ASN A 24 56.68 77.56 -61.83
CA ASN A 24 57.96 77.01 -61.45
C ASN A 24 58.42 77.70 -60.16
N THR A 25 58.35 77.01 -59.03
CA THR A 25 59.20 77.29 -57.87
C THR A 25 59.88 76.00 -57.45
N PRO A 26 61.21 75.99 -57.25
CA PRO A 26 61.87 74.86 -56.65
C PRO A 26 61.48 74.87 -55.17
N ILE A 27 60.44 74.14 -54.81
CA ILE A 27 60.34 73.62 -53.45
C ILE A 27 61.54 72.69 -53.35
N GLY A 28 62.61 73.17 -52.71
CA GLY A 28 63.59 72.31 -52.11
C GLY A 28 62.82 71.37 -51.20
N VAL A 29 62.47 70.20 -51.73
CA VAL A 29 62.06 69.07 -50.96
C VAL A 29 63.31 68.80 -50.11
N TYR A 30 63.33 69.32 -48.88
CA TYR A 30 63.98 68.58 -47.82
C TYR A 30 63.27 67.23 -47.83
N GLY A 31 63.80 66.32 -48.65
CA GLY A 31 63.50 64.91 -48.66
C GLY A 31 64.06 64.38 -47.35
N GLN A 32 63.45 64.78 -46.24
CA GLN A 32 63.46 63.96 -45.05
C GLN A 32 62.73 62.71 -45.51
N ASN A 33 63.54 61.71 -45.89
CA ASN A 33 63.08 60.39 -46.22
C ASN A 33 62.15 59.99 -45.07
N ALA A 34 60.84 60.04 -45.34
CA ALA A 34 59.80 59.84 -44.34
C ALA A 34 59.80 58.34 -44.00
N GLN A 35 60.81 57.93 -43.25
CA GLN A 35 61.11 56.54 -42.98
C GLN A 35 60.07 55.99 -42.03
N SER A 36 59.40 54.93 -42.47
CA SER A 36 58.51 54.13 -41.64
C SER A 36 59.30 53.49 -40.49
N CYS A 37 58.66 53.34 -39.35
CA CYS A 37 59.23 52.64 -38.21
C CYS A 37 58.74 51.20 -38.18
N SER A 38 59.65 50.24 -38.07
CA SER A 38 59.31 48.84 -37.78
C SER A 38 58.76 48.71 -36.37
N LEU A 39 57.66 47.98 -36.20
CA LEU A 39 57.07 47.72 -34.88
C LEU A 39 57.71 46.48 -34.25
N PRO A 40 58.05 46.48 -32.95
CA PRO A 40 58.61 45.31 -32.26
C PRO A 40 57.72 44.07 -32.28
N TRP A 41 56.40 44.26 -32.41
CA TRP A 41 55.40 43.21 -32.49
C TRP A 41 54.98 42.86 -33.93
N GLY A 42 55.73 43.34 -34.93
CA GLY A 42 55.50 43.07 -36.35
C GLY A 42 54.75 44.19 -37.08
N GLY A 43 55.06 44.36 -38.37
CA GLY A 43 54.54 45.43 -39.22
C GLY A 43 55.34 46.74 -39.13
N SER A 44 54.82 47.81 -39.74
CA SER A 44 55.43 49.13 -39.74
C SER A 44 54.39 50.25 -39.69
N VAL A 45 54.75 51.39 -39.11
CA VAL A 45 53.95 52.63 -39.16
C VAL A 45 54.69 53.71 -39.93
N ASN A 46 53.95 54.50 -40.70
CA ASN A 46 54.52 55.61 -41.47
C ASN A 46 55.05 56.70 -40.53
N HIS A 47 56.01 57.49 -41.02
CA HIS A 47 56.48 58.68 -40.31
C HIS A 47 55.30 59.61 -39.94
N GLY A 48 55.32 60.14 -38.71
CA GLY A 48 54.28 61.01 -38.18
C GLY A 48 53.09 60.27 -37.58
N VAL A 49 52.99 58.95 -37.79
CA VAL A 49 51.91 58.12 -37.24
C VAL A 49 52.31 57.54 -35.88
N SER A 50 51.32 57.36 -35.01
CA SER A 50 51.48 56.73 -33.70
C SER A 50 50.82 55.36 -33.65
N ALA A 51 51.39 54.45 -32.86
CA ALA A 51 50.82 53.15 -32.53
C ALA A 51 50.66 52.99 -31.02
N THR A 52 49.60 52.33 -30.57
CA THR A 52 49.48 51.92 -29.16
C THR A 52 50.33 50.67 -28.93
N ALA A 53 51.21 50.75 -27.93
CA ALA A 53 52.03 49.66 -27.44
C ALA A 53 51.67 49.35 -25.99
N TYR A 54 51.94 48.12 -25.55
CA TYR A 54 51.70 47.65 -24.19
C TYR A 54 53.01 47.20 -23.53
N GLN A 55 53.08 47.34 -22.21
CA GLN A 55 54.27 46.99 -21.43
C GLN A 55 54.49 45.47 -21.38
N SER A 56 53.41 44.68 -21.39
CA SER A 56 53.40 43.22 -21.35
C SER A 56 52.34 42.66 -22.30
N ALA A 57 52.55 41.46 -22.83
CA ALA A 57 51.54 40.72 -23.61
C ALA A 57 50.39 40.19 -22.73
N THR A 58 50.64 40.00 -21.43
CA THR A 58 49.65 39.50 -20.47
C THR A 58 49.85 40.17 -19.11
N VAL A 59 48.74 40.54 -18.47
CA VAL A 59 48.71 41.06 -17.09
C VAL A 59 47.82 40.18 -16.21
N ALA A 60 47.84 40.42 -14.89
CA ALA A 60 46.97 39.70 -13.96
C ALA A 60 45.48 39.90 -14.31
N CYS A 61 44.67 38.87 -14.02
CA CYS A 61 43.22 38.88 -14.23
C CYS A 61 42.58 40.21 -13.76
N GLY A 62 41.71 40.77 -14.60
CA GLY A 62 40.95 41.99 -14.31
C GLY A 62 41.78 43.28 -14.20
N SER A 63 43.11 43.20 -14.34
CA SER A 63 43.97 44.38 -14.33
C SER A 63 43.88 45.12 -15.67
N SER A 64 44.13 46.43 -15.64
CA SER A 64 44.27 47.22 -16.87
C SER A 64 45.64 46.94 -17.50
N CYS A 65 45.67 46.93 -18.83
CA CYS A 65 46.90 46.81 -19.60
C CYS A 65 47.58 48.17 -19.71
N PRO A 66 48.76 48.40 -19.08
CA PRO A 66 49.47 49.66 -19.22
C PRO A 66 49.85 49.86 -20.68
N SER A 67 49.42 50.99 -21.25
CA SER A 67 49.63 51.32 -22.66
C SER A 67 50.42 52.61 -22.82
N GLN A 68 51.17 52.69 -23.92
CA GLN A 68 51.95 53.84 -24.34
C GLN A 68 51.65 54.12 -25.80
N THR A 69 51.38 55.38 -26.15
CA THR A 69 51.32 55.82 -27.54
C THR A 69 52.74 56.06 -28.04
N ARG A 70 53.20 55.25 -29.00
CA ARG A 70 54.54 55.32 -29.59
C ARG A 70 54.49 56.03 -30.94
N GLN A 71 55.16 57.18 -31.05
CA GLN A 71 55.19 57.98 -32.28
C GLN A 71 56.40 57.62 -33.14
N CYS A 72 56.18 57.52 -34.45
CA CYS A 72 57.24 57.30 -35.43
C CYS A 72 57.84 58.61 -35.95
N THR A 73 59.11 58.86 -35.62
CA THR A 73 59.83 60.06 -36.05
C THR A 73 61.07 59.66 -36.82
N GLN A 74 61.05 59.90 -38.15
CA GLN A 74 62.17 59.67 -39.06
C GLN A 74 62.82 58.28 -38.87
N GLY A 75 62.01 57.22 -39.00
CA GLY A 75 62.47 55.83 -38.83
C GLY A 75 62.65 55.35 -37.38
N THR A 76 62.58 56.25 -36.39
CA THR A 76 62.71 55.90 -34.96
C THR A 76 61.35 55.87 -34.25
N LEU A 77 61.00 54.72 -33.67
CA LEU A 77 59.78 54.57 -32.87
C LEU A 77 60.04 54.98 -31.41
N LEU A 78 59.51 56.12 -30.98
CA LEU A 78 59.68 56.63 -29.62
C LEU A 78 58.93 55.77 -28.58
N GLY A 79 59.46 55.67 -27.37
CA GLY A 79 58.91 54.85 -26.28
C GLY A 79 59.59 53.49 -26.11
N THR A 80 59.18 52.72 -25.10
CA THR A 80 59.86 51.48 -24.67
C THR A 80 58.95 50.26 -24.68
N TYR A 81 57.63 50.44 -24.76
CA TYR A 81 56.67 49.33 -24.69
C TYR A 81 56.74 48.44 -25.94
N ALA A 82 56.83 47.14 -25.74
CA ALA A 82 57.27 46.19 -26.76
C ALA A 82 56.16 45.31 -27.36
N TYR A 83 54.93 45.36 -26.84
CA TYR A 83 53.85 44.45 -27.24
C TYR A 83 52.72 45.18 -27.98
N GLY A 84 52.22 44.61 -29.08
CA GLY A 84 51.13 45.21 -29.87
C GLY A 84 49.73 44.90 -29.34
N SER A 85 49.62 43.96 -28.41
CA SER A 85 48.39 43.61 -27.72
C SER A 85 48.70 43.21 -26.27
N CYS A 86 47.69 43.30 -25.42
CA CYS A 86 47.74 42.84 -24.04
C CYS A 86 46.41 42.23 -23.64
N THR A 87 46.46 41.13 -22.89
CA THR A 87 45.27 40.45 -22.36
C THR A 87 45.36 40.32 -20.84
N ALA A 88 44.21 40.32 -20.17
CA ALA A 88 44.08 40.10 -18.73
C ALA A 88 43.14 38.91 -18.46
N PRO A 89 43.46 37.70 -18.95
CA PRO A 89 42.54 36.57 -18.88
C PRO A 89 42.31 36.15 -17.42
N CYS A 90 41.07 35.81 -17.11
CA CYS A 90 40.67 35.29 -15.81
C CYS A 90 40.30 33.82 -15.95
N ALA A 91 40.61 33.03 -14.92
CA ALA A 91 40.27 31.62 -14.90
C ALA A 91 38.78 31.41 -14.55
N ASP A 92 38.15 30.48 -15.26
CA ASP A 92 36.83 29.95 -14.92
C ASP A 92 36.93 28.94 -13.77
N CYS A 93 35.83 28.77 -13.06
CA CYS A 93 35.75 27.81 -11.96
C CYS A 93 35.13 26.51 -12.44
N SER A 94 35.70 25.37 -12.06
CA SER A 94 35.14 24.05 -12.36
C SER A 94 34.82 23.30 -11.07
N LEU A 95 33.54 22.96 -10.87
CA LEU A 95 33.08 22.23 -9.68
C LEU A 95 31.89 21.33 -10.02
N GLY A 96 31.94 20.07 -9.57
CA GLY A 96 30.83 19.13 -9.72
C GLY A 96 30.43 18.83 -11.18
N GLY A 97 31.39 18.86 -12.11
CA GLY A 97 31.15 18.66 -13.55
C GLY A 97 30.67 19.90 -14.29
N TYR A 98 30.68 21.07 -13.64
CA TYR A 98 30.20 22.32 -14.22
C TYR A 98 31.26 23.40 -14.23
N THR A 99 31.28 24.16 -15.32
CA THR A 99 32.11 25.35 -15.48
C THR A 99 31.27 26.60 -15.20
N THR A 100 31.72 27.42 -14.26
CA THR A 100 31.19 28.76 -13.97
C THR A 100 32.20 29.78 -14.47
N ALA A 101 31.81 30.58 -15.46
CA ALA A 101 32.67 31.61 -16.02
C ALA A 101 33.10 32.63 -14.95
N HIS A 102 34.29 33.21 -15.10
CA HIS A 102 34.74 34.30 -14.23
C HIS A 102 33.68 35.42 -14.14
N GLY A 103 33.42 35.92 -12.91
CA GLY A 103 32.43 36.95 -12.63
C GLY A 103 30.98 36.45 -12.60
N SER A 104 30.72 35.21 -13.02
CA SER A 104 29.39 34.62 -12.99
C SER A 104 29.12 33.91 -11.66
N SER A 105 27.83 33.79 -11.31
CA SER A 105 27.37 33.03 -10.16
C SER A 105 26.56 31.82 -10.57
N ARG A 106 26.62 30.77 -9.74
CA ARG A 106 25.82 29.55 -9.91
C ARG A 106 25.43 28.99 -8.55
N THR A 107 24.22 28.42 -8.46
CA THR A 107 23.79 27.67 -7.27
C THR A 107 24.48 26.31 -7.21
N TYR A 108 25.08 26.01 -6.06
CA TYR A 108 25.60 24.70 -5.70
C TYR A 108 24.87 24.18 -4.45
N TYR A 109 24.80 22.87 -4.31
CA TYR A 109 24.06 22.15 -3.28
C TYR A 109 25.01 21.36 -2.37
N ALA A 110 24.59 21.14 -1.13
CA ALA A 110 25.35 20.37 -0.15
C ALA A 110 25.29 18.84 -0.39
N ALA A 111 24.30 18.38 -1.16
CA ALA A 111 24.11 16.98 -1.49
C ALA A 111 23.66 16.81 -2.95
N ALA A 112 23.98 15.66 -3.55
CA ALA A 112 23.52 15.28 -4.89
C ALA A 112 22.02 14.92 -4.92
N ALA A 113 21.45 14.49 -3.79
CA ALA A 113 20.03 14.20 -3.62
C ALA A 113 19.63 14.40 -2.16
N ALA A 114 18.41 14.90 -1.93
CA ALA A 114 17.88 15.17 -0.59
C ALA A 114 16.35 15.27 -0.60
N THR A 115 15.72 15.21 0.58
CA THR A 115 14.28 15.50 0.74
C THR A 115 13.96 16.96 0.40
N SER A 116 14.87 17.87 0.72
CA SER A 116 14.85 19.26 0.29
C SER A 116 16.22 19.69 -0.20
N CYS A 117 16.29 20.25 -1.40
CA CYS A 117 17.54 20.69 -2.00
C CYS A 117 17.92 22.10 -1.52
N SER A 118 18.69 22.20 -0.44
CA SER A 118 19.29 23.45 0.00
C SER A 118 20.56 23.78 -0.79
N GLY A 119 20.61 24.96 -1.38
CA GLY A 119 21.74 25.42 -2.19
C GLY A 119 22.10 26.88 -1.92
N ILE A 120 23.36 27.23 -2.21
CA ILE A 120 23.88 28.60 -2.12
C ILE A 120 24.38 29.06 -3.49
N SER A 121 24.22 30.35 -3.78
CA SER A 121 24.84 30.97 -4.94
C SER A 121 26.33 31.22 -4.67
N ARG A 122 27.19 30.66 -5.52
CA ARG A 122 28.65 30.83 -5.46
C ARG A 122 29.10 31.59 -6.69
N THR A 123 29.88 32.65 -6.48
CA THR A 123 30.43 33.50 -7.55
C THR A 123 31.84 33.06 -7.85
N CYS A 124 32.16 32.91 -9.13
CA CYS A 124 33.51 32.59 -9.56
C CYS A 124 34.38 33.85 -9.64
N ASN A 125 35.49 33.86 -8.90
CA ASN A 125 36.51 34.89 -8.98
C ASN A 125 37.87 34.24 -9.29
N ASN A 126 38.36 34.46 -10.51
CA ASN A 126 39.62 33.95 -11.03
C ASN A 126 39.95 32.51 -10.59
N GLY A 127 39.11 31.55 -10.98
CA GLY A 127 39.28 30.13 -10.66
C GLY A 127 38.85 29.70 -9.26
N THR A 128 38.45 30.64 -8.39
CA THR A 128 38.01 30.36 -7.02
C THR A 128 36.52 30.68 -6.83
N LEU A 129 35.73 29.71 -6.37
CA LEU A 129 34.31 29.94 -6.04
C LEU A 129 34.15 30.49 -4.62
N SER A 130 33.37 31.56 -4.46
CA SER A 130 32.98 32.10 -3.15
C SER A 130 32.14 31.12 -2.33
N GLY A 131 31.94 31.42 -1.04
CA GLY A 131 31.08 30.62 -0.17
C GLY A 131 31.72 29.31 0.33
N SER A 132 30.91 28.48 0.99
CA SER A 132 31.38 27.26 1.67
C SER A 132 31.77 26.15 0.70
N ALA A 133 32.89 25.48 0.98
CA ALA A 133 33.36 24.29 0.25
C ALA A 133 32.45 23.06 0.42
N SER A 134 31.53 23.05 1.39
CA SER A 134 30.56 21.94 1.57
C SER A 134 29.52 21.86 0.45
N TYR A 135 29.34 22.92 -0.34
CA TYR A 135 28.38 22.97 -1.46
C TYR A 135 29.12 22.64 -2.76
N THR A 136 29.29 21.34 -3.02
CA THR A 136 30.10 20.81 -4.13
C THR A 136 29.28 20.32 -5.33
N TYR A 137 27.98 20.12 -5.16
CA TYR A 137 27.13 19.52 -6.20
C TYR A 137 26.45 20.60 -7.03
N GLY A 138 26.58 20.56 -8.36
CA GLY A 138 25.96 21.56 -9.23
C GLY A 138 24.49 21.28 -9.59
N VAL A 139 23.97 20.12 -9.16
CA VAL A 139 22.56 19.70 -9.24
C VAL A 139 22.23 18.96 -7.95
N CYS A 140 20.97 19.08 -7.52
CA CYS A 140 20.42 18.28 -6.44
C CYS A 140 19.07 17.72 -6.87
N ASN A 141 18.92 16.39 -6.73
CA ASN A 141 17.74 15.64 -7.10
C ASN A 141 16.83 15.44 -5.89
N GLN A 142 15.64 16.04 -5.91
CA GLN A 142 14.71 15.95 -4.79
C GLN A 142 14.03 14.58 -4.69
N HIS A 143 14.02 14.02 -3.48
CA HIS A 143 13.19 12.87 -3.11
C HIS A 143 11.72 13.30 -3.01
N CYS A 144 10.82 12.34 -3.19
CA CYS A 144 9.39 12.54 -3.04
C CYS A 144 8.92 12.00 -1.69
N SER A 145 7.84 12.57 -1.16
CA SER A 145 7.16 12.04 0.03
C SER A 145 5.69 11.80 -0.29
N VAL A 146 5.21 10.59 -0.02
CA VAL A 146 3.81 10.20 -0.17
C VAL A 146 3.32 9.67 1.17
N ASN A 147 2.48 10.46 1.85
CA ASN A 147 1.93 10.12 3.17
C ASN A 147 3.00 9.65 4.18
N GLY A 148 4.14 10.36 4.22
CA GLY A 148 5.29 10.02 5.08
C GLY A 148 6.26 8.98 4.52
N THR A 149 5.92 8.29 3.42
CA THR A 149 6.83 7.36 2.74
C THR A 149 7.78 8.13 1.81
N GLN A 150 9.09 8.05 2.04
CA GLN A 150 10.08 8.63 1.14
C GLN A 150 10.32 7.74 -0.08
N VAL A 151 10.29 8.34 -1.27
CA VAL A 151 10.65 7.72 -2.54
C VAL A 151 11.85 8.47 -3.12
N ASN A 152 12.97 7.77 -3.29
CA ASN A 152 14.18 8.37 -3.81
C ASN A 152 13.96 8.85 -5.26
N HIS A 153 14.70 9.88 -5.66
CA HIS A 153 14.63 10.37 -7.04
C HIS A 153 14.97 9.25 -8.03
N GLY A 154 14.22 9.18 -9.13
CA GLY A 154 14.42 8.19 -10.19
C GLY A 154 13.92 6.79 -9.84
N THR A 155 13.42 6.56 -8.63
CA THR A 155 12.86 5.26 -8.25
C THR A 155 11.35 5.20 -8.49
N THR A 156 10.88 3.98 -8.75
CA THR A 156 9.45 3.67 -8.88
C THR A 156 9.03 2.84 -7.68
N ALA A 157 7.92 3.21 -7.07
CA ALA A 157 7.31 2.49 -5.96
C ALA A 157 5.81 2.27 -6.23
N THR A 158 5.26 1.17 -5.70
CA THR A 158 3.83 0.88 -5.81
C THR A 158 3.09 1.49 -4.63
N PHE A 159 2.02 2.22 -4.92
CA PHE A 159 1.10 2.77 -3.93
C PHE A 159 -0.32 2.28 -4.20
N TYR A 160 -1.18 2.39 -3.19
CA TYR A 160 -2.56 1.94 -3.22
C TYR A 160 -3.50 3.09 -2.86
N TYR A 161 -4.73 3.11 -3.40
CA TYR A 161 -5.73 4.13 -3.04
C TYR A 161 -6.46 3.83 -1.72
N ASP A 162 -6.38 2.59 -1.24
CA ASP A 162 -6.92 2.13 0.05
C ASP A 162 -5.94 1.11 0.66
N THR A 163 -6.17 0.72 1.91
CA THR A 163 -5.33 -0.16 2.73
C THR A 163 -5.69 -1.64 2.61
N SER A 164 -6.82 -1.99 2.00
CA SER A 164 -7.23 -3.39 1.80
C SER A 164 -8.05 -3.59 0.54
N ALA A 165 -7.82 -4.68 -0.21
CA ALA A 165 -8.61 -5.06 -1.39
C ALA A 165 -8.49 -6.54 -1.74
N SER A 166 -9.37 -7.02 -2.63
CA SER A 166 -9.37 -8.39 -3.15
C SER A 166 -9.29 -8.41 -4.69
N PRO A 167 -8.10 -8.56 -5.31
CA PRO A 167 -6.74 -8.50 -4.73
C PRO A 167 -6.19 -7.06 -4.65
N CYS A 168 -5.11 -6.82 -3.89
CA CYS A 168 -4.47 -5.49 -3.83
C CYS A 168 -4.03 -4.92 -5.18
N SER A 169 -3.73 -5.76 -6.17
CA SER A 169 -3.38 -5.30 -7.53
C SER A 169 -4.49 -4.50 -8.19
N SER A 170 -5.76 -4.76 -7.86
CA SER A 170 -6.93 -4.01 -8.35
C SER A 170 -6.96 -2.54 -7.92
N ILE A 171 -6.23 -2.19 -6.87
CA ILE A 171 -6.21 -0.85 -6.28
C ILE A 171 -4.81 -0.25 -6.23
N SER A 172 -3.88 -0.82 -7.00
CA SER A 172 -2.46 -0.46 -7.01
C SER A 172 -2.10 0.45 -8.19
N GLN A 173 -1.09 1.30 -7.98
CA GLN A 173 -0.48 2.12 -9.03
C GLN A 173 1.03 2.22 -8.80
N SER A 174 1.81 1.95 -9.84
CA SER A 174 3.25 2.25 -9.85
C SER A 174 3.48 3.73 -10.11
N ARG A 175 4.22 4.39 -9.22
CA ARG A 175 4.49 5.83 -9.26
C ARG A 175 5.99 6.06 -9.18
N THR A 176 6.50 6.93 -10.04
CA THR A 176 7.92 7.25 -10.18
C THR A 176 8.18 8.64 -9.64
N CYS A 177 9.21 8.79 -8.81
CA CYS A 177 9.63 10.09 -8.31
C CYS A 177 10.58 10.78 -9.30
N THR A 178 10.20 11.95 -9.80
CA THR A 178 11.04 12.82 -10.64
C THR A 178 11.20 14.17 -9.97
N ASN A 179 12.37 14.36 -9.37
CA ASN A 179 12.80 15.63 -8.74
C ASN A 179 11.74 16.25 -7.82
N GLY A 180 11.27 15.48 -6.82
CA GLY A 180 10.26 15.90 -5.86
C GLY A 180 8.81 15.77 -6.33
N SER A 181 8.58 15.45 -7.61
CA SER A 181 7.25 15.22 -8.18
C SER A 181 6.96 13.74 -8.39
N MET A 182 5.83 13.25 -7.90
CA MET A 182 5.38 11.87 -8.11
C MET A 182 4.49 11.77 -9.36
N SER A 183 4.77 10.79 -10.22
CA SER A 183 3.87 10.45 -11.32
C SER A 183 2.55 9.81 -10.84
N GLY A 184 1.60 9.64 -11.76
CA GLY A 184 0.33 9.00 -11.47
C GLY A 184 -0.66 9.89 -10.72
N SER A 185 -1.67 9.27 -10.12
CA SER A 185 -2.74 9.94 -9.39
C SER A 185 -2.36 10.20 -7.93
N SER A 186 -2.72 11.37 -7.42
CA SER A 186 -2.52 11.74 -6.02
C SER A 186 -3.41 10.98 -5.04
N SER A 187 -4.40 10.22 -5.51
CA SER A 187 -5.26 9.38 -4.64
C SER A 187 -4.55 8.12 -4.14
N TYR A 188 -3.47 7.67 -4.79
CA TYR A 188 -2.72 6.47 -4.42
C TYR A 188 -1.65 6.83 -3.40
N ILE A 189 -2.03 6.89 -2.13
CA ILE A 189 -1.21 7.43 -1.04
C ILE A 189 -0.71 6.38 -0.04
N TYR A 190 -1.24 5.15 -0.07
CA TYR A 190 -0.85 4.11 0.88
C TYR A 190 0.29 3.27 0.31
N SER A 191 1.34 3.04 1.11
CA SER A 191 2.53 2.28 0.70
C SER A 191 2.39 0.76 0.87
N SER A 192 1.29 0.32 1.51
CA SER A 192 0.98 -1.09 1.73
C SER A 192 -0.52 -1.33 1.56
N CYS A 193 -0.87 -2.58 1.22
CA CYS A 193 -2.24 -3.04 1.11
C CYS A 193 -2.31 -4.50 1.59
N THR A 194 -3.34 -4.82 2.39
CA THR A 194 -3.64 -6.18 2.82
C THR A 194 -4.62 -6.82 1.85
N SER A 195 -4.20 -7.91 1.20
CA SER A 195 -5.10 -8.68 0.34
C SER A 195 -6.03 -9.53 1.19
N TYR A 196 -7.31 -9.61 0.82
CA TYR A 196 -8.27 -10.49 1.48
C TYR A 196 -9.09 -11.31 0.50
N SER A 197 -9.73 -12.34 1.03
CA SER A 197 -10.76 -13.13 0.36
C SER A 197 -11.96 -13.33 1.29
N TYR A 198 -13.03 -13.87 0.74
CA TYR A 198 -14.24 -14.22 1.48
C TYR A 198 -14.31 -15.73 1.69
N TYR A 199 -14.71 -16.17 2.88
CA TYR A 199 -14.88 -17.59 3.20
C TYR A 199 -16.07 -17.82 4.14
N TRP A 200 -16.64 -19.02 4.06
CA TRP A 200 -17.71 -19.45 4.95
C TRP A 200 -17.14 -19.88 6.31
N SER A 201 -17.66 -19.29 7.38
CA SER A 201 -17.36 -19.65 8.77
C SER A 201 -18.61 -20.26 9.41
N ALA A 202 -18.51 -21.51 9.85
CA ALA A 202 -19.58 -22.23 10.53
C ALA A 202 -19.24 -22.45 12.02
N SER A 203 -20.20 -22.28 12.91
CA SER A 203 -20.02 -22.50 14.37
C SER A 203 -19.94 -23.97 14.77
N GLY A 204 -20.25 -24.88 13.86
CA GLY A 204 -20.61 -26.26 14.18
C GLY A 204 -22.06 -26.36 14.63
N PHE A 205 -22.66 -27.55 14.43
CA PHE A 205 -24.01 -27.84 14.89
C PHE A 205 -24.05 -27.93 16.41
N GLY A 206 -25.00 -27.21 17.01
CA GLY A 206 -25.27 -27.26 18.44
C GLY A 206 -25.96 -28.54 18.88
N GLY A 207 -26.57 -28.50 20.06
CA GLY A 207 -27.38 -29.62 20.56
C GLY A 207 -28.50 -30.01 19.60
N CYS A 208 -28.85 -31.29 19.59
CA CYS A 208 -30.02 -31.79 18.89
C CYS A 208 -31.27 -31.48 19.73
N TYR A 209 -32.17 -30.62 19.24
CA TYR A 209 -33.37 -30.21 19.97
C TYR A 209 -34.62 -30.71 19.25
N GLY A 210 -35.50 -31.40 19.97
CA GLY A 210 -36.80 -31.87 19.51
C GLY A 210 -37.82 -31.88 20.65
N SER A 211 -39.10 -31.68 20.35
CA SER A 211 -40.18 -31.76 21.33
C SER A 211 -40.37 -33.22 21.74
N ASN A 212 -39.91 -33.54 22.95
CA ASN A 212 -39.99 -34.86 23.56
C ASN A 212 -41.44 -35.17 23.94
N THR A 213 -42.17 -35.83 23.04
CA THR A 213 -43.49 -36.39 23.37
C THR A 213 -43.59 -37.88 23.05
N SER A 214 -42.51 -38.52 22.58
CA SER A 214 -42.48 -39.96 22.28
C SER A 214 -41.05 -40.46 22.24
N CYS A 215 -40.80 -41.63 22.82
CA CYS A 215 -39.51 -42.32 22.82
C CYS A 215 -38.95 -42.39 21.39
N TYR A 216 -37.78 -41.77 21.17
CA TYR A 216 -37.20 -41.45 19.85
C TYR A 216 -38.06 -40.52 18.98
N GLY A 217 -37.63 -39.26 18.88
CA GLY A 217 -38.20 -38.27 17.96
C GLY A 217 -37.18 -37.77 16.96
N GLY A 218 -37.62 -37.51 15.72
CA GLY A 218 -36.85 -36.70 14.78
C GLY A 218 -36.67 -35.30 15.37
N ALA A 219 -35.43 -34.85 15.43
CA ALA A 219 -35.03 -33.58 16.01
C ALA A 219 -34.15 -32.80 15.03
N THR A 220 -33.89 -31.54 15.35
CA THR A 220 -33.13 -30.64 14.49
C THR A 220 -31.99 -30.02 15.30
N GLN A 221 -30.81 -29.98 14.69
CA GLN A 221 -29.68 -29.21 15.19
C GLN A 221 -29.40 -28.08 14.22
N THR A 222 -29.08 -26.92 14.76
CA THR A 222 -28.80 -25.71 13.99
C THR A 222 -27.36 -25.26 14.19
N GLN A 223 -26.84 -24.54 13.20
CA GLN A 223 -25.57 -23.85 13.29
C GLN A 223 -25.66 -22.46 12.67
N SER A 224 -24.82 -21.56 13.17
CA SER A 224 -24.64 -20.24 12.57
C SER A 224 -23.57 -20.30 11.50
N VAL A 225 -23.89 -19.78 10.31
CA VAL A 225 -22.99 -19.73 9.15
C VAL A 225 -22.92 -18.30 8.65
N TYR A 226 -21.71 -17.74 8.64
CA TYR A 226 -21.43 -16.36 8.24
C TYR A 226 -20.41 -16.32 7.12
N CYS A 227 -20.62 -15.45 6.13
CA CYS A 227 -19.56 -15.06 5.22
C CYS A 227 -18.62 -14.09 5.92
N ARG A 228 -17.31 -14.38 5.94
CA ARG A 228 -16.31 -13.55 6.62
C ARG A 228 -15.18 -13.13 5.69
N ARG A 229 -14.62 -11.95 5.97
CA ARG A 229 -13.36 -11.51 5.37
C ARG A 229 -12.16 -12.18 6.06
N SER A 230 -11.14 -12.54 5.28
CA SER A 230 -9.92 -13.20 5.78
C SER A 230 -8.97 -12.29 6.55
N ASP A 231 -9.01 -10.97 6.35
CA ASP A 231 -8.07 -10.02 6.94
C ASP A 231 -8.47 -9.56 8.35
N ASN A 232 -9.74 -9.23 8.57
CA ASN A 232 -10.24 -8.69 9.84
C ASN A 232 -11.35 -9.53 10.48
N GLY A 233 -11.76 -10.64 9.83
CA GLY A 233 -12.79 -11.54 10.35
C GLY A 233 -14.20 -10.96 10.37
N SER A 234 -14.43 -9.80 9.74
CA SER A 234 -15.75 -9.15 9.74
C SER A 234 -16.78 -9.98 9.00
N ILE A 235 -18.00 -10.00 9.54
CA ILE A 235 -19.14 -10.67 8.92
C ILE A 235 -19.70 -9.75 7.84
N VAL A 236 -19.87 -10.29 6.64
CA VAL A 236 -20.39 -9.58 5.47
C VAL A 236 -21.59 -10.33 4.88
N SER A 237 -22.25 -9.72 3.88
CA SER A 237 -23.33 -10.36 3.14
C SER A 237 -22.90 -11.70 2.54
N ASP A 238 -23.81 -12.67 2.57
CA ASP A 238 -23.64 -13.99 1.95
C ASP A 238 -23.23 -13.90 0.47
N SER A 239 -23.65 -12.84 -0.24
CA SER A 239 -23.35 -12.61 -1.66
C SER A 239 -21.86 -12.47 -1.98
N TYR A 240 -21.03 -12.17 -0.99
CA TYR A 240 -19.58 -12.04 -1.18
C TYR A 240 -18.85 -13.39 -1.14
N CYS A 241 -19.43 -14.41 -0.49
CA CYS A 241 -18.81 -15.73 -0.42
C CYS A 241 -19.23 -16.57 -1.62
N GLY A 242 -18.22 -17.11 -2.31
CA GLY A 242 -18.42 -18.12 -3.35
C GLY A 242 -18.69 -19.50 -2.76
N GLY A 243 -19.14 -20.43 -3.62
CA GLY A 243 -19.55 -21.77 -3.20
C GLY A 243 -20.89 -21.77 -2.45
N GLY A 244 -21.57 -22.91 -2.41
CA GLY A 244 -22.84 -23.03 -1.71
C GLY A 244 -22.69 -22.73 -0.22
N LYS A 245 -23.58 -21.90 0.33
CA LYS A 245 -23.63 -21.63 1.77
C LYS A 245 -23.82 -22.95 2.54
N PRO A 246 -22.93 -23.27 3.51
CA PRO A 246 -23.11 -24.45 4.35
C PRO A 246 -24.50 -24.49 5.02
N ALA A 247 -25.05 -25.70 5.20
CA ALA A 247 -26.37 -25.89 5.77
C ALA A 247 -26.47 -25.32 7.19
N THR A 248 -27.51 -24.52 7.47
CA THR A 248 -27.75 -23.93 8.79
C THR A 248 -28.58 -24.82 9.72
N SER A 249 -29.14 -25.89 9.17
CA SER A 249 -30.02 -26.83 9.88
C SER A 249 -29.83 -28.23 9.30
N GLN A 250 -29.83 -29.24 10.16
CA GLN A 250 -29.89 -30.64 9.74
C GLN A 250 -30.68 -31.48 10.75
N SER A 251 -31.24 -32.59 10.25
CA SER A 251 -31.93 -33.56 11.08
C SER A 251 -30.96 -34.33 11.98
N CYS A 252 -31.42 -34.69 13.17
CA CYS A 252 -30.74 -35.52 14.15
C CYS A 252 -31.80 -36.27 14.99
N THR A 253 -31.39 -37.12 15.93
CA THR A 253 -32.32 -37.93 16.73
C THR A 253 -32.06 -37.71 18.21
N VAL A 254 -33.13 -37.49 18.98
CA VAL A 254 -33.10 -37.42 20.45
C VAL A 254 -33.94 -38.54 21.06
N GLY A 255 -33.47 -39.15 22.15
CA GLY A 255 -34.25 -40.13 22.90
C GLY A 255 -33.58 -40.57 24.21
N THR A 256 -34.37 -40.56 25.28
CA THR A 256 -34.14 -41.35 26.51
C THR A 256 -35.12 -42.53 26.47
N PRO A 257 -34.73 -43.76 26.85
CA PRO A 257 -35.63 -44.91 26.76
C PRO A 257 -36.84 -44.74 27.70
N CYS A 258 -38.08 -44.73 27.18
CA CYS A 258 -39.27 -44.79 28.03
C CYS A 258 -39.69 -46.24 28.30
N LYS A 259 -40.30 -46.48 29.47
CA LYS A 259 -40.82 -47.78 29.89
C LYS A 259 -42.35 -47.81 30.00
N PHE A 260 -42.86 -49.04 30.05
CA PHE A 260 -44.10 -49.61 29.49
C PHE A 260 -45.38 -49.44 30.32
N ARG A 261 -46.52 -49.79 29.68
CA ARG A 261 -47.87 -49.94 30.24
C ARG A 261 -48.24 -51.44 30.27
N VAL A 262 -48.66 -51.98 31.42
CA VAL A 262 -49.20 -53.35 31.52
C VAL A 262 -50.60 -53.38 30.88
N THR A 263 -50.89 -54.39 30.03
CA THR A 263 -52.11 -54.39 29.18
C THR A 263 -53.11 -55.52 29.44
N SER A 264 -52.86 -56.55 30.26
CA SER A 264 -53.92 -57.51 30.63
C SER A 264 -53.56 -58.39 31.82
N VAL A 265 -54.53 -58.62 32.71
CA VAL A 265 -54.49 -59.67 33.74
C VAL A 265 -55.63 -60.65 33.45
N ASP A 266 -55.29 -61.85 33.00
CA ASP A 266 -56.25 -62.95 32.86
C ASP A 266 -56.24 -63.79 34.14
N ILE A 267 -57.35 -63.77 34.87
CA ILE A 267 -57.58 -64.66 35.99
C ILE A 267 -58.39 -65.85 35.45
N GLY A 268 -57.86 -67.06 35.63
CA GLY A 268 -58.37 -68.32 35.07
C GLY A 268 -59.84 -68.66 35.38
N PRO A 269 -60.32 -69.83 34.90
CA PRO A 269 -61.70 -70.03 34.46
C PRO A 269 -62.67 -70.25 35.63
N CYS A 270 -63.08 -69.16 36.27
CA CYS A 270 -64.36 -69.05 36.96
C CYS A 270 -65.11 -67.91 36.27
N GLY A 271 -65.87 -68.24 35.23
CA GLY A 271 -66.52 -67.27 34.35
C GLY A 271 -67.34 -66.24 35.12
N GLY A 272 -67.08 -64.96 34.88
CA GLY A 272 -67.89 -63.88 35.42
C GLY A 272 -67.21 -62.52 35.44
N THR A 273 -67.48 -61.74 34.39
CA THR A 273 -67.44 -60.26 34.31
C THR A 273 -66.11 -59.51 34.33
N ALA A 274 -66.02 -58.62 33.33
CA ALA A 274 -65.00 -57.61 33.11
C ALA A 274 -64.92 -56.59 34.24
N TYR A 275 -63.72 -56.11 34.54
CA TYR A 275 -63.53 -54.86 35.27
C TYR A 275 -62.46 -53.97 34.63
N THR A 276 -62.80 -52.69 34.63
CA THR A 276 -62.04 -51.55 34.12
C THR A 276 -60.71 -51.44 34.85
N VAL A 277 -59.63 -51.30 34.09
CA VAL A 277 -58.34 -50.85 34.62
C VAL A 277 -58.54 -49.43 35.15
N GLY A 278 -58.68 -49.29 36.46
CA GLY A 278 -58.59 -48.00 37.12
C GLY A 278 -57.14 -47.54 37.06
N SER A 279 -56.80 -46.76 36.03
CA SER A 279 -55.75 -45.75 36.22
C SER A 279 -56.19 -44.86 37.37
N ASP A 280 -55.26 -44.45 38.22
CA ASP A 280 -55.53 -43.26 39.05
C ASP A 280 -56.08 -42.15 38.13
N LYS A 281 -56.87 -41.23 38.68
CA LYS A 281 -57.54 -40.20 37.89
C LYS A 281 -56.59 -39.22 37.18
N ASN A 282 -55.27 -39.45 37.15
CA ASN A 282 -54.30 -38.60 36.49
C ASN A 282 -53.42 -39.29 35.43
N GLY A 283 -53.51 -40.60 35.21
CA GLY A 283 -52.88 -41.24 34.05
C GLY A 283 -51.37 -40.99 33.94
N GLN A 284 -50.64 -40.96 35.06
CA GLN A 284 -49.20 -40.72 35.06
C GLN A 284 -48.39 -42.02 35.11
N GLN A 285 -47.33 -42.06 34.29
CA GLN A 285 -46.41 -43.17 34.13
C GLN A 285 -45.44 -43.30 35.31
N CYS A 286 -44.85 -44.48 35.53
CA CYS A 286 -43.86 -44.72 36.58
C CYS A 286 -42.60 -43.84 36.38
N TYR A 287 -42.27 -42.98 37.35
CA TYR A 287 -41.23 -41.94 37.20
C TYR A 287 -39.83 -42.28 37.75
N SER A 288 -39.53 -43.48 38.27
CA SER A 288 -38.14 -43.77 38.68
C SER A 288 -37.78 -45.26 38.72
N ALA A 289 -36.49 -45.55 38.58
CA ALA A 289 -35.92 -46.90 38.49
C ALA A 289 -36.08 -47.78 39.76
N TYR A 290 -36.76 -47.29 40.80
CA TYR A 290 -36.97 -48.01 42.06
C TYR A 290 -38.33 -47.72 42.71
N SER A 291 -39.34 -47.32 41.93
CA SER A 291 -40.70 -47.23 42.47
C SER A 291 -41.34 -48.63 42.47
N ASN A 292 -41.52 -49.20 43.66
CA ASN A 292 -42.42 -50.33 43.86
C ASN A 292 -43.85 -49.76 43.81
N GLU A 293 -44.70 -50.28 42.94
CA GLU A 293 -46.10 -49.89 42.90
C GLU A 293 -46.95 -51.13 43.20
N ASP A 294 -47.67 -51.10 44.31
CA ASP A 294 -48.57 -52.18 44.70
C ASP A 294 -49.83 -52.10 43.83
N VAL A 295 -50.02 -53.07 42.94
CA VAL A 295 -51.25 -53.19 42.16
C VAL A 295 -52.25 -54.02 42.96
N TYR A 296 -53.20 -53.34 43.61
CA TYR A 296 -54.29 -53.99 44.35
C TYR A 296 -55.42 -54.39 43.40
N TYR A 297 -55.85 -55.65 43.46
CA TYR A 297 -57.07 -56.11 42.79
C TYR A 297 -58.04 -56.72 43.82
N GLN A 298 -59.34 -56.41 43.69
CA GLN A 298 -60.42 -57.03 44.45
C GLN A 298 -61.26 -57.88 43.50
N SER A 299 -61.44 -59.16 43.82
CA SER A 299 -62.42 -60.02 43.14
C SER A 299 -63.73 -60.01 43.94
N THR A 300 -64.84 -59.66 43.29
CA THR A 300 -66.19 -59.80 43.83
C THR A 300 -66.91 -60.94 43.12
N SER A 301 -66.78 -62.18 43.61
CA SER A 301 -67.89 -63.16 43.59
C SER A 301 -67.55 -64.50 44.27
N GLY A 302 -68.46 -64.97 45.13
CA GLY A 302 -68.89 -66.37 45.19
C GLY A 302 -68.09 -67.40 45.99
N CYS A 303 -66.85 -67.16 46.36
CA CYS A 303 -66.11 -68.01 47.30
C CYS A 303 -65.80 -67.17 48.55
N GLY A 304 -65.97 -67.72 49.76
CA GLY A 304 -65.90 -66.99 51.03
C GLY A 304 -64.74 -66.00 51.15
N TYR A 305 -64.91 -64.94 51.94
CA TYR A 305 -63.98 -63.82 52.10
C TYR A 305 -62.53 -64.30 52.32
N ASP A 306 -61.78 -64.40 51.23
CA ASP A 306 -60.39 -64.81 51.28
C ASP A 306 -59.57 -63.70 50.64
N TYR A 307 -58.90 -62.95 51.50
CA TYR A 307 -58.12 -61.79 51.12
C TYR A 307 -56.79 -62.27 50.55
N ARG A 308 -56.74 -62.52 49.23
CA ARG A 308 -55.52 -62.95 48.56
C ARG A 308 -54.84 -61.77 47.89
N GLN A 309 -53.81 -61.26 48.54
CA GLN A 309 -52.86 -60.33 47.94
C GLN A 309 -51.92 -61.10 47.00
N ALA A 310 -51.78 -60.68 45.74
CA ALA A 310 -50.54 -60.92 45.01
C ALA A 310 -49.83 -59.60 44.84
N VAL A 311 -48.61 -59.54 45.38
CA VAL A 311 -47.69 -58.42 45.19
C VAL A 311 -46.72 -58.86 44.11
N ASN A 312 -46.66 -58.13 42.99
CA ASN A 312 -45.65 -58.33 41.97
C ASN A 312 -44.54 -57.30 42.17
N HIS A 313 -43.43 -57.71 42.77
CA HIS A 313 -42.22 -56.88 42.83
C HIS A 313 -41.49 -56.97 41.48
N GLN A 314 -41.77 -56.04 40.57
CA GLN A 314 -40.91 -55.86 39.39
C GLN A 314 -39.97 -54.69 39.61
N THR A 315 -38.68 -54.99 39.67
CA THR A 315 -37.64 -53.96 39.54
C THR A 315 -37.64 -53.47 38.09
N CYS A 316 -37.58 -52.16 37.88
CA CYS A 316 -37.51 -51.57 36.54
C CYS A 316 -36.19 -51.93 35.85
N VAL A 317 -36.08 -53.09 35.20
CA VAL A 317 -34.85 -53.49 34.47
C VAL A 317 -34.87 -53.10 33.00
N LEU A 318 -33.83 -52.42 32.52
CA LEU A 318 -33.61 -52.00 31.13
C LEU A 318 -33.80 -53.14 30.12
N CYS A 319 -34.35 -52.83 28.93
CA CYS A 319 -34.40 -53.77 27.81
C CYS A 319 -33.76 -53.18 26.55
N ALA A 320 -32.46 -53.37 26.40
CA ALA A 320 -31.71 -52.82 25.27
C ALA A 320 -32.08 -53.44 23.92
N SER A 321 -32.60 -54.68 23.92
CA SER A 321 -33.01 -55.42 22.73
C SER A 321 -34.36 -54.96 22.15
N GLY A 322 -35.18 -54.24 22.94
CA GLY A 322 -36.56 -53.90 22.58
C GLY A 322 -37.52 -55.09 22.50
N ASN A 323 -37.01 -56.32 22.73
CA ASN A 323 -37.78 -57.54 22.66
C ASN A 323 -38.28 -57.93 24.05
N PHE A 324 -39.60 -57.85 24.20
CA PHE A 324 -40.30 -58.28 25.40
C PHE A 324 -40.90 -59.64 25.13
N VAL A 325 -40.52 -60.62 25.94
CA VAL A 325 -41.12 -61.94 25.91
C VAL A 325 -42.16 -62.06 27.03
N PRO A 326 -43.27 -62.77 26.81
CA PRO A 326 -44.19 -63.11 27.87
C PRO A 326 -43.45 -63.79 29.03
N ASP A 327 -43.69 -63.34 30.26
CA ASP A 327 -43.21 -64.00 31.47
C ASP A 327 -44.39 -64.28 32.38
N THR A 328 -44.45 -65.48 32.93
CA THR A 328 -45.54 -65.91 33.79
C THR A 328 -44.98 -66.35 35.11
N PHE A 329 -45.52 -65.83 36.21
CA PHE A 329 -45.20 -66.34 37.54
C PHE A 329 -46.45 -66.80 38.25
N THR A 330 -46.27 -67.77 39.15
CA THR A 330 -47.32 -68.31 39.99
C THR A 330 -47.27 -67.59 41.34
N SER A 331 -48.43 -67.19 41.86
CA SER A 331 -48.51 -66.58 43.20
C SER A 331 -47.78 -67.45 44.25
N PRO A 332 -46.88 -66.87 45.09
CA PRO A 332 -46.14 -67.62 46.12
C PRO A 332 -47.04 -68.30 47.14
N ASN A 333 -48.27 -67.84 47.29
CA ASN A 333 -49.21 -68.26 48.34
C ASN A 333 -50.01 -69.52 47.94
N GLY A 334 -49.43 -70.40 47.13
CA GLY A 334 -49.98 -71.72 46.78
C GLY A 334 -51.33 -71.71 46.04
N SER A 335 -51.77 -70.55 45.52
CA SER A 335 -53.12 -70.37 44.95
C SER A 335 -53.24 -70.81 43.49
N GLY A 336 -52.14 -71.22 42.84
CA GLY A 336 -52.13 -71.67 41.45
C GLY A 336 -52.46 -70.60 40.40
N VAL A 337 -52.66 -69.34 40.79
CA VAL A 337 -52.97 -68.23 39.88
C VAL A 337 -51.72 -67.90 39.06
N VAL A 338 -51.84 -67.99 37.73
CA VAL A 338 -50.80 -67.61 36.76
C VAL A 338 -51.02 -66.15 36.39
N ILE A 339 -50.02 -65.30 36.62
CA ILE A 339 -50.04 -63.89 36.23
C ILE A 339 -49.14 -63.73 35.01
N SER A 340 -49.73 -63.31 33.89
CA SER A 340 -48.99 -63.01 32.67
C SER A 340 -48.44 -61.58 32.71
N THR A 341 -47.13 -61.47 32.55
CA THR A 341 -46.37 -60.23 32.44
C THR A 341 -45.48 -60.30 31.20
N THR A 342 -44.65 -59.29 30.98
CA THR A 342 -43.58 -59.38 29.99
C THR A 342 -42.26 -59.05 30.66
N ARG A 343 -41.20 -59.82 30.32
CA ARG A 343 -39.83 -59.53 30.75
C ARG A 343 -38.97 -59.23 29.53
N CYS A 344 -37.90 -58.48 29.75
CA CYS A 344 -36.92 -58.27 28.69
C CYS A 344 -36.21 -59.58 28.34
N GLN A 345 -35.99 -59.80 27.04
CA GLN A 345 -35.19 -60.90 26.50
C GLN A 345 -33.70 -60.58 26.47
#